data_AF-A0A936WIG4-F1
#
_entry.id   AF-A0A936WIG4-F1
#
_cell.length_a   1.000
_cell.length_b   1.000
_cell.length_c   1.000
_cell.angle_alpha   90.00
_cell.angle_beta   90.00
_cell.angle_gamma   90.00
#
_symmetry.space_group_name_H-M   'P 1'
#
loop_
_entity.id
_entity.type
_entity.pdbx_description
1 polymer ?
#
loop_
_entity_poly.entity_id
_entity_poly.type
_entity_poly.pdbx_seq_one_letter_code
_entity_poly.pdbx_strand_id
1 'polypeptide(L)'
;MFGVARADGTSIYGTHSNETTYLLNKVSPSQFGFCVRLSNLQLLPGKYTIRAHAMDPEGLRLFDTVNTTVRITGQTRDYGLCRLEHEWIPARASFSAVEEDN
;
A
#
# COMPACT_ATOMS: atom_id res chain seq x y z
N MET A 1 4.06 8.58 8.44
CA MET A 1 3.37 7.39 7.87
C MET A 1 2.68 7.80 6.59
N PHE A 2 2.61 6.92 5.58
CA PHE A 2 1.66 7.08 4.49
C PHE A 2 0.94 5.77 4.22
N GLY A 3 -0.24 5.87 3.60
CA GLY A 3 -1.05 4.71 3.25
C GLY A 3 -1.91 4.95 2.03
N VAL A 4 -2.36 3.85 1.44
CA VAL A 4 -3.22 3.80 0.26
C VAL A 4 -4.44 2.96 0.60
N ALA A 5 -5.62 3.51 0.34
CA ALA A 5 -6.89 2.82 0.44
C ALA A 5 -7.67 2.98 -0.86
N ARG A 6 -8.56 2.04 -1.16
CA ARG A 6 -9.57 2.21 -2.21
C ARG A 6 -10.59 3.26 -1.76
N ALA A 7 -11.33 3.82 -2.73
CA ALA A 7 -12.31 4.87 -2.46
C ALA A 7 -13.45 4.46 -1.50
N ASP A 8 -13.69 3.16 -1.33
CA ASP A 8 -14.64 2.59 -0.35
C ASP A 8 -14.06 2.48 1.07
N GLY A 9 -12.80 2.85 1.26
CA GLY A 9 -12.09 2.79 2.54
C GLY A 9 -11.32 1.50 2.79
N THR A 10 -11.38 0.51 1.89
CA THR A 10 -10.58 -0.72 2.04
C THR A 10 -9.08 -0.39 1.97
N SER A 11 -8.36 -0.66 3.05
CA SER A 11 -6.91 -0.47 3.14
C SER A 11 -6.17 -1.45 2.23
N ILE A 12 -5.16 -0.96 1.52
CA ILE A 12 -4.34 -1.75 0.60
C ILE A 12 -2.90 -1.81 1.08
N TYR A 13 -2.36 -0.66 1.50
CA TYR A 13 -0.97 -0.56 1.92
C TYR A 13 -0.81 0.57 2.94
N GLY A 14 0.15 0.43 3.83
CA GLY A 14 0.58 1.46 4.76
C GLY A 14 1.96 1.15 5.31
N THR A 15 2.75 2.19 5.57
CA THR A 15 4.08 2.06 6.15
C THR A 15 4.48 3.34 6.89
N HIS A 16 5.44 3.18 7.80
CA HIS A 16 6.06 4.27 8.54
C HIS A 16 7.47 4.53 8.00
N SER A 17 7.88 5.80 7.97
CA SER A 17 9.28 6.13 7.69
C SER A 17 10.23 5.49 8.70
N ASN A 18 9.77 5.19 9.92
CA ASN A 18 10.56 4.57 10.98
C ASN A 18 10.91 3.10 10.70
N GLU A 19 10.17 2.45 9.80
CA GLU A 19 10.54 1.13 9.25
C GLU A 19 11.72 1.24 8.27
N THR A 20 12.15 2.46 7.96
CA THR A 20 13.27 2.79 7.09
C THR A 20 14.27 3.68 7.83
N THR A 21 15.44 3.94 7.24
CA THR A 21 16.41 4.92 7.76
C THR A 21 16.10 6.36 7.33
N TYR A 22 14.89 6.62 6.79
CA TYR A 22 14.55 7.93 6.24
C TYR A 22 14.31 8.96 7.34
N LEU A 23 15.07 10.06 7.26
CA LEU A 23 14.89 11.25 8.09
C LEU A 23 14.23 12.36 7.27
N LEU A 24 13.28 13.05 7.89
CA LEU A 24 12.63 14.22 7.32
C LEU A 24 13.65 15.30 6.97
N ASN A 25 13.55 15.88 5.78
CA ASN A 25 14.37 17.01 5.41
C ASN A 25 13.67 18.33 5.76
N LYS A 26 14.44 19.27 6.32
CA LYS A 26 13.94 20.63 6.61
C LYS A 26 13.72 21.37 5.28
N VAL A 27 12.53 21.92 5.07
CA VAL A 27 12.20 22.72 3.88
C VAL A 27 12.10 24.22 4.20
N SER A 28 11.83 24.58 5.46
CA SER A 28 11.91 25.96 5.98
C SER A 28 12.16 25.96 7.51
N PRO A 29 12.38 27.11 8.18
CA PRO A 29 12.72 27.17 9.61
C PRO A 29 11.83 26.33 10.54
N SER A 30 10.54 26.20 10.22
CA SER A 30 9.54 25.47 11.01
C SER A 30 8.77 24.45 10.16
N GLN A 31 9.29 24.05 9.01
CA GLN A 31 8.62 23.12 8.11
C GLN A 31 9.57 22.02 7.67
N PHE A 32 9.06 20.80 7.72
CA PHE A 32 9.74 19.59 7.26
C PHE A 32 8.92 18.98 6.14
N GLY A 33 9.60 18.32 5.20
CA GLY A 33 8.99 17.71 4.04
C GLY A 33 9.54 16.31 3.81
N PHE A 34 8.82 15.56 2.98
CA PHE A 34 9.26 14.30 2.42
C PHE A 34 8.56 14.07 1.09
N CYS A 35 9.07 13.11 0.31
CA CYS A 35 8.46 12.65 -0.92
C CYS A 35 8.41 11.13 -0.90
N VAL A 36 7.25 10.56 -1.25
CA VAL A 36 7.08 9.13 -1.44
C VAL A 36 7.02 8.84 -2.94
N ARG A 37 7.88 7.93 -3.40
CA ARG A 37 7.86 7.45 -4.79
C ARG A 37 7.44 5.99 -4.81
N LEU A 38 6.36 5.69 -5.53
CA LEU A 38 5.92 4.33 -5.81
C LEU A 38 6.48 3.94 -7.18
N SER A 39 7.68 3.34 -7.20
CA SER A 39 8.43 3.04 -8.43
C SER A 39 7.78 1.92 -9.27
N ASN A 40 7.08 1.00 -8.63
CA ASN A 40 6.32 -0.06 -9.28
C ASN A 40 4.89 -0.08 -8.72
N LEU A 41 4.00 0.70 -9.34
CA LEU A 41 2.64 0.84 -8.85
C LEU A 41 1.77 -0.34 -9.31
N GLN A 42 1.60 -1.31 -8.43
CA GLN A 42 0.81 -2.52 -8.70
C GLN A 42 -0.70 -2.32 -8.50
N LEU A 43 -1.22 -1.10 -8.39
CA LEU A 43 -2.66 -0.87 -8.23
C LEU A 43 -3.41 -1.14 -9.54
N LEU A 44 -4.56 -1.80 -9.45
CA LEU A 44 -5.45 -1.99 -10.59
C LEU A 44 -6.21 -0.68 -10.92
N PRO A 45 -6.83 -0.55 -12.10
CA PRO A 45 -7.64 0.63 -12.43
C PRO A 45 -8.75 0.87 -11.40
N GLY A 46 -8.88 2.10 -10.91
CA GLY A 46 -9.78 2.43 -9.81
C GLY A 46 -9.59 3.83 -9.23
N LYS A 47 -10.43 4.18 -8.25
CA LYS A 47 -10.26 5.39 -7.43
C LYS A 47 -9.65 5.00 -6.09
N TYR A 48 -8.63 5.73 -5.68
CA TYR A 48 -7.89 5.50 -4.46
C TYR A 48 -7.68 6.80 -3.69
N THR A 49 -7.44 6.65 -2.41
CA THR A 49 -7.13 7.71 -1.47
C THR A 49 -5.74 7.45 -0.92
N ILE A 50 -4.87 8.45 -1.00
CA ILE A 50 -3.54 8.44 -0.38
C ILE A 50 -3.60 9.37 0.82
N ARG A 51 -3.23 8.84 1.99
CA ARG A 51 -3.14 9.60 3.23
C ARG A 51 -1.71 9.59 3.73
N ALA A 52 -1.27 10.72 4.26
CA ALA A 52 -0.03 10.83 4.98
C ALA A 52 -0.26 11.48 6.33
N HIS A 53 0.34 10.90 7.36
CA HIS A 53 0.23 11.36 8.73
C HIS A 53 1.62 11.73 9.25
N ALA A 54 1.77 12.96 9.73
CA ALA A 54 2.91 13.36 10.53
C ALA A 54 2.63 12.98 11.99
N MET A 55 3.53 12.21 12.60
CA MET A 55 3.39 11.69 13.95
C MET A 55 4.70 11.82 14.72
N ASP A 56 4.65 11.66 16.03
CA ASP A 56 5.86 11.46 16.84
C ASP A 56 6.54 10.13 16.49
N PRO A 57 7.83 9.95 16.86
CA PRO A 57 8.57 8.72 16.55
C PRO A 57 7.92 7.45 17.12
N GLU A 58 7.24 7.56 18.26
CA GLU A 58 6.55 6.45 18.91
C GLU A 58 5.20 6.12 18.23
N GLY A 59 4.70 6.98 17.34
CA GLY A 59 3.43 6.79 16.64
C GLY A 59 2.20 6.97 17.55
N LEU A 60 2.34 7.65 18.69
CA LEU A 60 1.30 7.88 19.68
C LEU A 60 0.57 9.21 19.48
N ARG A 61 1.22 10.20 18.86
CA ARG A 61 0.65 11.52 18.61
C ARG A 61 0.63 11.82 17.13
N LEU A 62 -0.54 12.17 16.62
CA LEU A 62 -0.73 12.68 15.26
C LEU A 62 -0.70 14.21 15.28
N PHE A 63 0.20 14.79 14.49
CA PHE A 63 0.36 16.24 14.35
C PHE A 63 -0.41 16.79 13.16
N ASP A 64 -0.42 16.06 12.03
CA ASP A 64 -1.04 16.52 10.80
C ASP A 64 -1.49 15.35 9.92
N THR A 65 -2.45 15.61 9.04
CA THR A 65 -2.92 14.68 8.01
C THR A 65 -3.06 15.38 6.67
N VAL A 66 -2.36 14.88 5.66
CA VAL A 66 -2.57 15.24 4.26
C VAL A 66 -3.33 14.11 3.57
N ASN A 67 -4.36 14.46 2.82
CA ASN A 67 -5.17 13.50 2.07
C ASN A 67 -5.29 13.93 0.61
N THR A 68 -5.15 12.99 -0.32
CA THR A 68 -5.37 13.23 -1.74
C THR A 68 -6.04 12.04 -2.41
N THR A 69 -6.81 12.31 -3.46
CA THR A 69 -7.45 11.28 -4.27
C THR A 69 -6.72 11.12 -5.59
N VAL A 70 -6.50 9.88 -6.00
CA VAL A 70 -5.89 9.53 -7.28
C VAL A 70 -6.77 8.53 -8.01
N ARG A 71 -6.88 8.70 -9.33
CA ARG A 71 -7.49 7.72 -10.22
C ARG A 71 -6.39 6.99 -10.97
N ILE A 72 -6.36 5.68 -10.82
CA ILE A 72 -5.52 4.80 -11.63
C ILE A 72 -6.33 4.35 -12.84
N THR A 73 -5.75 4.48 -14.02
CA THR A 73 -6.38 4.12 -15.30
C THR A 73 -5.52 3.12 -16.04
N GLY A 74 -6.15 2.24 -16.82
CA GLY A 74 -5.45 1.22 -17.59
C GLY A 74 -6.41 0.11 -17.98
N GLN A 75 -5.92 -0.85 -18.76
CA GLN A 75 -6.65 -2.08 -19.08
C GLN A 75 -6.09 -3.22 -18.24
N THR A 76 -6.95 -4.03 -17.62
CA THR A 76 -6.53 -5.23 -16.89
C THR A 76 -7.59 -6.32 -17.03
N ARG A 77 -7.15 -7.58 -16.96
CA ARG A 77 -8.03 -8.75 -16.77
C ARG A 77 -8.00 -9.25 -15.33
N ASP A 78 -7.11 -8.69 -14.51
CA ASP A 78 -6.95 -9.03 -13.10
C ASP A 78 -8.13 -8.46 -12.30
N TYR A 79 -8.53 -9.16 -11.24
CA TYR A 79 -9.60 -8.74 -10.33
C TYR A 79 -9.01 -8.24 -9.01
N GLY A 80 -9.78 -7.38 -8.31
CA GLY A 80 -9.45 -6.92 -6.96
C GLY A 80 -8.87 -5.51 -6.89
N LEU A 81 -7.79 -5.35 -6.11
CA LEU A 81 -7.26 -4.06 -5.67
C LEU A 81 -5.88 -3.75 -6.26
N CYS A 82 -5.02 -4.75 -6.29
CA CYS A 82 -3.65 -4.69 -6.77
C CYS A 82 -3.28 -5.99 -7.50
N ARG A 83 -2.24 -5.91 -8.31
CA ARG A 83 -1.58 -7.07 -8.89
C ARG A 83 -0.66 -7.68 -7.85
N LEU A 84 -0.80 -8.99 -7.69
CA LEU A 84 0.18 -9.83 -7.00
C LEU A 84 1.01 -10.53 -8.07
N GLU A 85 2.33 -10.45 -7.94
CA GLU A 85 3.24 -11.22 -8.79
C GLU A 85 2.98 -12.71 -8.52
N HIS A 86 2.61 -13.44 -9.57
CA HIS A 86 2.23 -14.85 -9.45
C HIS A 86 2.63 -15.61 -10.71
N GLU A 87 2.80 -16.92 -10.53
CA GLU A 87 2.98 -17.88 -11.61
C GLU A 87 2.01 -19.05 -11.43
N TRP A 88 1.53 -19.59 -12.54
CA TRP A 88 0.77 -20.83 -12.54
C TRP A 88 1.74 -21.99 -12.65
N ILE A 89 1.86 -22.77 -11.59
CA ILE A 89 2.69 -23.99 -11.57
C ILE A 89 1.80 -25.23 -11.59
N PRO A 90 2.25 -26.35 -12.20
CA PRO A 90 1.51 -27.60 -12.12
C PRO A 90 1.26 -28.01 -10.67
N ALA A 91 0.07 -28.56 -10.40
CA ALA A 91 -0.24 -29.12 -9.09
C ALA A 91 0.72 -30.29 -8.78
N ARG A 92 1.19 -30.40 -7.53
CA ARG A 92 1.98 -31.56 -7.11
C ARG A 92 1.04 -32.75 -6.92
N ALA A 93 1.44 -33.93 -7.40
CA ALA A 93 0.66 -35.17 -7.26
C ALA A 93 0.30 -35.51 -5.80
N SER A 94 1.07 -35.02 -4.82
CA SER A 94 0.81 -35.21 -3.40
C SER A 94 -0.39 -34.40 -2.85
N PHE A 95 -0.97 -33.46 -3.61
CA PHE A 95 -2.13 -32.67 -3.17
C PHE A 95 -3.48 -33.35 -3.46
N SER A 96 -3.52 -34.49 -4.14
CA SER A 96 -4.77 -35.21 -4.45
C SER A 96 -5.17 -36.25 -3.39
N ALA A 97 -4.49 -36.30 -2.25
CA ALA A 97 -4.86 -37.20 -1.15
C ALA A 97 -5.78 -36.48 -0.16
N VAL A 98 -7.04 -36.30 -0.53
CA VAL A 98 -8.11 -36.35 0.46
C VAL A 98 -8.70 -37.74 0.29
N GLU A 99 -8.29 -38.66 1.15
CA GLU A 99 -8.97 -39.94 1.29
C GLU A 99 -10.42 -39.64 1.70
N GLU A 100 -11.37 -39.95 0.81
CA GLU A 100 -12.77 -40.12 1.20
C GLU A 100 -12.84 -41.39 2.05
N ASP A 101 -12.65 -41.24 3.37
CA ASP A 101 -13.01 -42.28 4.34
C ASP A 101 -14.54 -42.45 4.29
N ASN A 102 -14.97 -43.61 3.79
CA ASN A 102 -16.34 -44.10 3.76
C ASN A 102 -16.60 -45.05 4.94
#